data_AF-A0A9X0JIC0-F1
#
_entry.id   AF-A0A9X0JIC0-F1
#
_cell.length_a   1.000
_cell.length_b   1.000
_cell.length_c   1.000
_cell.angle_alpha   90.00
_cell.angle_beta   90.00
_cell.angle_gamma   90.00
#
_symmetry.space_group_name_H-M   'P 1'
#
loop_
_entity.id
_entity.type
_entity.pdbx_description
1 polymer ?
#
loop_
_entity_poly.entity_id
_entity_poly.type
_entity_poly.pdbx_seq_one_letter_code
_entity_poly.pdbx_strand_id
1 'polypeptide(L)'
;MPWYKAGTVSVAQNSNAVTGVGTSFIANSRVGDAFLGPDGRWYEVTNIASDTAMAISPNYLGAATNAGTYALAPMQGYVKDSADALRALVNQFGTKMAALGTTGNYDTLPVTKGGTGMTTAAGALTALGAAGLGINNNSAGTFFSSGEPPGIAGISSSGKDGRTALRISNGANAGASSVITFIRDASYAIHFGLDTDNKLKVGGFSMGAVARTLYHEGNAVGTVSQSGGVPTGAIVEEGTNGNGTFTKYLNGTMICRHGIAYPSLPPGAAAAAAWSFPSPFTAQPICVPAAGSVGGNGGFLNAAQDSAGTGTSTTIAVGNSHPSATVGTPYVHVIAIGRWF
;
A
#
# COMPACT_ATOMS: atom_id res chain seq x y z
N MET A 1 27.20 55.70 -39.72
CA MET A 1 26.77 56.86 -38.91
C MET A 1 27.76 57.98 -39.17
N PRO A 2 27.34 59.17 -39.62
CA PRO A 2 28.26 60.28 -39.86
C PRO A 2 28.86 60.77 -38.54
N TRP A 3 30.15 61.11 -38.53
CA TRP A 3 30.80 61.71 -37.36
C TRP A 3 30.18 63.06 -37.03
N TYR A 4 30.06 63.35 -35.73
CA TYR A 4 29.47 64.60 -35.25
C TYR A 4 30.45 65.75 -35.46
N LYS A 5 29.99 66.82 -36.09
CA LYS A 5 30.82 67.97 -36.53
C LYS A 5 30.06 69.31 -36.54
N ALA A 6 28.93 69.38 -35.83
CA ALA A 6 28.11 70.59 -35.80
C ALA A 6 28.73 71.61 -34.82
N GLY A 7 28.68 72.90 -35.19
CA GLY A 7 29.33 73.97 -34.41
C GLY A 7 30.83 74.10 -34.64
N THR A 8 31.49 74.92 -33.85
CA THR A 8 32.96 75.12 -33.85
C THR A 8 33.53 74.92 -32.46
N VAL A 9 34.84 74.69 -32.38
CA VAL A 9 35.55 74.52 -31.11
C VAL A 9 36.69 75.52 -30.94
N SER A 10 36.86 75.99 -29.72
CA SER A 10 38.01 76.74 -29.26
C SER A 10 38.93 75.82 -28.45
N VAL A 11 40.20 75.77 -28.84
CA VAL A 11 41.24 74.95 -28.23
C VAL A 11 42.53 75.75 -28.12
N ALA A 12 43.11 75.78 -26.92
CA ALA A 12 44.37 76.45 -26.65
C ALA A 12 45.54 75.44 -26.72
N GLN A 13 46.67 75.87 -27.25
CA GLN A 13 47.89 75.05 -27.27
C GLN A 13 48.27 74.62 -25.85
N ASN A 14 48.67 73.36 -25.69
CA ASN A 14 49.02 72.72 -24.42
C ASN A 14 47.88 72.69 -23.38
N SER A 15 46.62 72.86 -23.79
CA SER A 15 45.44 72.71 -22.94
C SER A 15 44.67 71.43 -23.27
N ASN A 16 44.04 70.81 -22.27
CA ASN A 16 43.09 69.72 -22.48
C ASN A 16 41.65 70.24 -22.72
N ALA A 17 41.38 71.53 -22.51
CA ALA A 17 40.03 72.07 -22.60
C ALA A 17 39.63 72.35 -24.05
N VAL A 18 38.45 71.86 -24.43
CA VAL A 18 37.77 72.13 -25.70
C VAL A 18 36.46 72.83 -25.39
N THR A 19 36.31 74.06 -25.87
CA THR A 19 35.11 74.88 -25.66
C THR A 19 34.35 75.03 -26.97
N GLY A 20 33.16 74.45 -27.06
CA GLY A 20 32.31 74.46 -28.25
C GLY A 20 31.34 75.64 -28.32
N VAL A 21 31.01 76.08 -29.53
CA VAL A 21 29.92 77.01 -29.85
C VAL A 21 28.99 76.35 -30.86
N GLY A 22 27.70 76.26 -30.52
CA GLY A 22 26.72 75.54 -31.34
C GLY A 22 26.92 74.01 -31.37
N THR A 23 27.64 73.48 -30.37
CA THR A 23 27.88 72.05 -30.17
C THR A 23 26.87 71.44 -29.21
N SER A 24 26.74 70.12 -29.25
CA SER A 24 25.97 69.29 -28.32
C SER A 24 26.79 68.03 -28.01
N PHE A 25 27.86 68.21 -27.25
CA PHE A 25 28.80 67.14 -26.94
C PHE A 25 28.18 66.00 -26.14
N ILE A 26 27.25 66.28 -25.21
CA ILE A 26 26.65 65.23 -24.35
C ILE A 26 25.85 64.25 -25.19
N ALA A 27 25.06 64.75 -26.14
CA ALA A 27 24.20 63.90 -26.96
C ALA A 27 24.97 63.11 -28.03
N ASN A 28 26.18 63.54 -28.41
CA ASN A 28 26.87 63.07 -29.60
C ASN A 28 28.27 62.48 -29.35
N SER A 29 28.72 62.41 -28.10
CA SER A 29 30.02 61.85 -27.73
C SER A 29 29.97 61.24 -26.33
N ARG A 30 30.92 60.36 -26.03
CA ARG A 30 31.17 59.80 -24.70
C ARG A 30 32.65 59.96 -24.35
N VAL A 31 32.96 59.85 -23.06
CA VAL A 31 34.34 59.66 -22.61
C VAL A 31 34.89 58.37 -23.25
N GLY A 32 36.11 58.44 -23.78
CA GLY A 32 36.77 57.40 -24.56
C GLY A 32 36.61 57.54 -26.08
N ASP A 33 35.70 58.39 -26.57
CA ASP A 33 35.59 58.66 -28.01
C ASP A 33 36.79 59.44 -28.55
N ALA A 34 37.00 59.38 -29.86
CA ALA A 34 38.08 60.09 -30.51
C ALA A 34 37.60 61.47 -30.99
N PHE A 35 38.30 62.51 -30.56
CA PHE A 35 38.14 63.90 -31.00
C PHE A 35 39.21 64.23 -32.04
N LEU A 36 38.78 64.61 -33.25
CA LEU A 36 39.65 65.17 -34.27
C LEU A 36 39.72 66.68 -34.06
N GLY A 37 40.88 67.17 -33.60
CA GLY A 37 41.11 68.59 -33.39
C GLY A 37 41.20 69.40 -34.68
N PRO A 38 41.09 70.74 -34.60
CA PRO A 38 41.27 71.63 -35.76
C PRO A 38 42.64 71.53 -36.43
N ASP A 39 43.64 70.99 -35.72
CA ASP A 39 44.96 70.68 -36.23
C ASP A 39 45.03 69.35 -37.02
N GLY A 40 43.92 68.65 -37.17
CA GLY A 40 43.81 67.37 -37.87
C GLY A 40 44.34 66.17 -37.09
N ARG A 41 44.60 66.31 -35.78
CA ARG A 41 45.11 65.22 -34.92
C ARG A 41 43.99 64.60 -34.07
N TRP A 42 44.17 63.33 -33.75
CA TRP A 42 43.25 62.58 -32.89
C TRP A 42 43.65 62.68 -31.43
N TYR A 43 42.65 62.90 -30.59
CA TYR A 43 42.76 62.98 -29.14
C TYR A 43 41.65 62.12 -28.52
N GLU A 44 41.90 61.56 -27.35
CA GLU A 44 40.89 60.85 -26.57
C GLU A 44 40.06 61.85 -25.76
N VAL A 45 38.74 61.75 -25.82
CA VAL A 45 37.84 62.51 -24.94
C VAL A 45 37.91 61.93 -23.53
N THR A 46 38.40 62.70 -22.56
CA THR A 46 38.56 62.23 -21.16
C THR A 46 37.45 62.69 -20.24
N ASN A 47 36.72 63.76 -20.59
CA ASN A 47 35.58 64.26 -19.84
C ASN A 47 34.64 65.05 -20.76
N ILE A 48 33.34 65.02 -20.49
CA ILE A 48 32.35 65.89 -21.16
C ILE A 48 31.61 66.63 -20.05
N ALA A 49 31.95 67.90 -19.85
CA ALA A 49 31.41 68.71 -18.75
C ALA A 49 30.05 69.33 -19.11
N SER A 50 29.81 69.64 -20.38
CA SER A 50 28.54 70.16 -20.89
C SER A 50 28.43 69.94 -22.40
N ASP A 51 27.30 70.33 -23.01
CA ASP A 51 27.14 70.36 -24.47
C ASP A 51 28.18 71.24 -25.20
N THR A 52 28.86 72.14 -24.48
CA THR A 52 29.83 73.11 -25.00
C THR A 52 31.20 73.02 -24.33
N ALA A 53 31.46 72.04 -23.46
CA ALA A 53 32.75 71.90 -22.81
C ALA A 53 33.13 70.42 -22.67
N MET A 54 34.30 70.05 -23.20
CA MET A 54 34.89 68.72 -23.03
C MET A 54 36.39 68.82 -22.77
N ALA A 55 36.97 67.74 -22.25
CA ALA A 55 38.41 67.62 -22.05
C ALA A 55 38.97 66.49 -22.93
N ILE A 56 40.19 66.68 -23.42
CA ILE A 56 40.89 65.73 -24.29
C ILE A 56 42.26 65.32 -23.74
N SER A 57 42.78 64.17 -24.18
CA SER A 57 44.12 63.67 -23.86
C SER A 57 44.80 63.09 -25.11
N PRO A 58 46.09 63.35 -25.35
CA PRO A 58 46.95 64.31 -24.63
C PRO A 58 46.45 65.76 -24.81
N ASN A 59 47.06 66.74 -24.12
CA ASN A 59 46.72 68.15 -24.32
C ASN A 59 46.89 68.55 -25.79
N TYR A 60 46.06 69.49 -26.27
CA TYR A 60 46.04 69.95 -27.65
C TYR A 60 47.41 70.46 -28.11
N LEU A 61 47.95 69.89 -29.19
CA LEU A 61 49.32 70.14 -29.64
C LEU A 61 49.42 71.22 -30.74
N GLY A 62 48.31 71.51 -31.41
CA GLY A 62 48.23 72.52 -32.46
C GLY A 62 48.29 73.96 -31.95
N ALA A 63 48.43 74.92 -32.89
CA ALA A 63 48.30 76.34 -32.58
C ALA A 63 46.89 76.67 -32.09
N ALA A 64 46.79 77.58 -31.12
CA ALA A 64 45.51 77.97 -30.52
C ALA A 64 44.52 78.43 -31.60
N THR A 65 43.30 77.87 -31.56
CA THR A 65 42.25 78.13 -32.56
C THR A 65 40.98 78.50 -31.82
N ASN A 66 40.35 79.63 -32.16
CA ASN A 66 39.17 80.14 -31.44
C ASN A 66 37.83 79.73 -32.08
N ALA A 67 37.84 79.16 -33.29
CA ALA A 67 36.64 78.69 -34.00
C ALA A 67 37.02 77.63 -35.06
N GLY A 68 37.57 76.50 -34.62
CA GLY A 68 38.06 75.44 -35.48
C GLY A 68 36.99 74.41 -35.86
N THR A 69 37.19 73.76 -37.00
CA THR A 69 36.44 72.55 -37.37
C THR A 69 36.92 71.37 -36.54
N TYR A 70 36.02 70.42 -36.27
CA TYR A 70 36.34 69.22 -35.51
C TYR A 70 35.46 68.06 -35.97
N ALA A 71 35.77 66.86 -35.51
CA ALA A 71 34.87 65.72 -35.60
C ALA A 71 34.95 64.84 -34.35
N LEU A 72 33.83 64.25 -33.94
CA LEU A 72 33.79 63.21 -32.91
C LEU A 72 33.49 61.87 -33.57
N ALA A 73 34.40 60.92 -33.35
CA ALA A 73 34.32 59.54 -33.83
C ALA A 73 34.12 58.59 -32.64
N PRO A 74 32.99 57.87 -32.58
CA PRO A 74 32.73 56.92 -31.51
C PRO A 74 33.78 55.79 -31.46
N MET A 75 34.41 55.56 -30.31
CA MET A 75 35.38 54.47 -30.10
C MET A 75 34.69 53.33 -29.35
N GLN A 76 34.46 52.20 -30.03
CA GLN A 76 33.73 51.08 -29.44
C GLN A 76 34.60 50.21 -28.52
N GLY A 77 34.86 50.67 -27.29
CA GLY A 77 35.40 49.82 -26.20
C GLY A 77 34.41 48.75 -25.72
N TYR A 78 33.10 49.03 -25.82
CA TYR A 78 31.99 48.17 -25.38
C TYR A 78 31.91 46.80 -26.07
N VAL A 79 32.55 46.61 -27.23
CA VAL A 79 32.55 45.32 -27.94
C VAL A 79 33.50 44.32 -27.28
N LYS A 80 34.56 44.77 -26.60
CA LYS A 80 35.52 43.89 -25.94
C LYS A 80 34.99 43.32 -24.63
N ASP A 81 34.45 44.16 -23.75
CA ASP A 81 33.97 43.71 -22.43
C ASP A 81 32.74 42.82 -22.55
N SER A 82 31.83 43.13 -23.48
CA SER A 82 30.69 42.26 -23.79
C SER A 82 31.13 40.92 -24.41
N ALA A 83 32.14 40.93 -25.28
CA ALA A 83 32.71 39.70 -25.84
C ALA A 83 33.43 38.87 -24.77
N ASP A 84 34.17 39.50 -23.85
CA ASP A 84 34.82 38.80 -22.74
C ASP A 84 33.81 38.24 -21.74
N ALA A 85 32.74 38.97 -21.44
CA ALA A 85 31.63 38.48 -20.61
C ALA A 85 30.89 37.31 -21.27
N LEU A 86 30.61 37.38 -22.58
CA LEU A 86 30.01 36.28 -23.33
C LEU A 86 30.95 35.06 -23.38
N ARG A 87 32.25 35.28 -23.59
CA ARG A 87 33.26 34.21 -23.57
C ARG A 87 33.35 33.54 -22.21
N ALA A 88 33.28 34.30 -21.12
CA ALA A 88 33.22 33.76 -19.76
C ALA A 88 31.98 32.87 -19.57
N LEU A 89 30.82 33.31 -20.03
CA LEU A 89 29.58 32.53 -20.01
C LEU A 89 29.72 31.22 -20.81
N VAL A 90 30.23 31.29 -22.04
CA VAL A 90 30.43 30.12 -22.91
C VAL A 90 31.43 29.14 -22.30
N ASN A 91 32.51 29.62 -21.70
CA ASN A 91 33.49 28.74 -21.04
C ASN A 91 32.90 28.04 -19.80
N GLN A 92 32.05 28.74 -19.04
CA GLN A 92 31.45 28.19 -17.82
C GLN A 92 30.30 27.20 -18.11
N PHE A 93 29.48 27.49 -19.13
CA PHE A 93 28.23 26.78 -19.39
C PHE A 93 28.18 26.01 -20.71
N GLY A 94 29.06 26.30 -21.67
CA GLY A 94 29.02 25.70 -23.00
C GLY A 94 29.15 24.17 -22.97
N THR A 95 30.12 23.64 -22.24
CA THR A 95 30.31 22.18 -22.09
C THR A 95 29.17 21.54 -21.30
N LYS A 96 28.65 22.22 -20.26
CA LYS A 96 27.52 21.73 -19.45
C LYS A 96 26.23 21.65 -20.27
N MET A 97 25.95 22.67 -21.09
CA MET A 97 24.78 22.71 -21.96
C MET A 97 24.90 21.69 -23.09
N ALA A 98 26.10 21.51 -23.67
CA ALA A 98 26.34 20.46 -24.66
C ALA A 98 26.13 19.04 -24.08
N ALA A 99 26.55 18.81 -22.83
CA ALA A 99 26.38 17.54 -22.14
C ALA A 99 24.91 17.16 -21.88
N LEU A 100 24.01 18.14 -21.79
CA LEU A 100 22.57 17.88 -21.67
C LEU A 100 21.99 17.25 -22.95
N GLY A 101 22.59 17.47 -24.12
CA GLY A 101 22.10 16.96 -25.40
C GLY A 101 20.60 17.23 -25.61
N THR A 102 19.82 16.19 -25.94
CA THR A 102 18.37 16.33 -26.15
C THR A 102 17.54 16.52 -24.88
N THR A 103 18.13 16.40 -23.68
CA THR A 103 17.39 16.52 -22.41
C THR A 103 16.95 17.95 -22.11
N GLY A 104 17.68 18.95 -22.62
CA GLY A 104 17.35 20.37 -22.44
C GLY A 104 16.12 20.86 -23.21
N ASN A 105 15.49 20.01 -24.03
CA ASN A 105 14.34 20.37 -24.86
C ASN A 105 12.98 20.18 -24.16
N TYR A 106 12.97 19.77 -22.89
CA TYR A 106 11.76 19.41 -22.17
C TYR A 106 11.62 20.23 -20.89
N ASP A 107 10.43 20.79 -20.66
CA ASP A 107 10.09 21.43 -19.38
C ASP A 107 10.04 20.41 -18.22
N THR A 108 9.67 19.17 -18.53
CA THR A 108 9.73 18.03 -17.62
C THR A 108 10.39 16.85 -18.32
N LEU A 109 11.46 16.33 -17.73
CA LEU A 109 12.28 15.30 -18.36
C LEU A 109 11.54 13.95 -18.39
N PRO A 110 11.26 13.37 -19.56
CA PRO A 110 10.58 12.06 -19.63
C PRO A 110 11.52 10.94 -19.18
N VAL A 111 10.94 9.83 -18.67
CA VAL A 111 11.70 8.67 -18.15
C VAL A 111 12.73 8.14 -19.15
N THR A 112 12.39 8.16 -20.44
CA THR A 112 13.28 7.70 -21.53
C THR A 112 14.60 8.48 -21.64
N LYS A 113 14.72 9.61 -20.95
CA LYS A 113 15.91 10.46 -20.94
C LYS A 113 16.79 10.28 -19.70
N GLY A 114 16.49 9.31 -18.83
CA GLY A 114 17.44 8.88 -17.81
C GLY A 114 17.53 9.77 -16.57
N GLY A 115 16.52 10.58 -16.25
CA GLY A 115 16.53 11.46 -15.08
C GLY A 115 16.72 10.75 -13.73
N THR A 116 16.52 9.44 -13.70
CA THR A 116 16.75 8.54 -12.54
C THR A 116 17.93 7.59 -12.74
N GLY A 117 18.76 7.82 -13.77
CA GLY A 117 19.81 6.89 -14.21
C GLY A 117 19.32 5.73 -15.08
N MET A 118 18.02 5.65 -15.36
CA MET A 118 17.39 4.56 -16.14
C MET A 118 16.44 5.10 -17.21
N THR A 119 16.32 4.41 -18.35
CA THR A 119 15.54 4.86 -19.53
C THR A 119 14.22 4.11 -19.74
N THR A 120 13.85 3.19 -18.84
CA THR A 120 12.57 2.47 -18.84
C THR A 120 11.79 2.78 -17.57
N ALA A 121 10.46 2.72 -17.62
CA ALA A 121 9.61 2.94 -16.44
C ALA A 121 9.97 1.98 -15.30
N ALA A 122 10.11 0.67 -15.60
CA ALA A 122 10.53 -0.34 -14.63
C ALA A 122 11.92 -0.07 -14.05
N GLY A 123 12.88 0.34 -14.89
CA GLY A 123 14.22 0.72 -14.45
C GLY A 123 14.20 1.94 -13.55
N ALA A 124 13.44 2.98 -13.89
CA ALA A 124 13.32 4.19 -13.08
C ALA A 124 12.69 3.91 -11.71
N LEU A 125 11.67 3.05 -11.63
CA LEU A 125 11.08 2.61 -10.38
C LEU A 125 12.08 1.83 -9.51
N THR A 126 12.98 1.07 -10.13
CA THR A 126 14.06 0.36 -9.43
C THR A 126 15.10 1.33 -8.89
N ALA A 127 15.56 2.28 -9.72
CA ALA A 127 16.57 3.27 -9.31
C ALA A 127 16.08 4.22 -8.19
N LEU A 128 14.78 4.53 -8.17
CA LEU A 128 14.15 5.31 -7.11
C LEU A 128 13.78 4.49 -5.86
N GLY A 129 13.97 3.16 -5.88
CA GLY A 129 13.58 2.28 -4.78
C GLY A 129 12.07 2.17 -4.57
N ALA A 130 11.26 2.59 -5.54
CA ALA A 130 9.82 2.79 -5.39
C ALA A 130 8.98 1.51 -5.59
N ALA A 131 9.43 0.55 -6.40
CA ALA A 131 8.66 -0.69 -6.65
C ALA A 131 9.45 -1.75 -7.44
N GLY A 132 10.72 -1.96 -7.11
CA GLY A 132 11.53 -3.00 -7.77
C GLY A 132 11.69 -4.21 -6.88
N LEU A 133 10.70 -5.11 -6.79
CA LEU A 133 11.00 -6.49 -6.45
C LEU A 133 11.29 -7.28 -7.77
N GLY A 134 12.52 -7.15 -8.29
CA GLY A 134 13.08 -7.60 -9.59
C GLY A 134 13.17 -9.11 -9.96
N ILE A 135 13.96 -9.42 -11.00
CA ILE A 135 14.01 -10.74 -11.69
C ILE A 135 14.46 -11.92 -10.77
N ASN A 136 15.13 -11.68 -9.63
CA ASN A 136 15.39 -12.69 -8.56
C ASN A 136 15.63 -12.08 -7.14
N ASN A 137 15.18 -10.83 -6.91
CA ASN A 137 15.01 -10.10 -5.64
C ASN A 137 15.99 -10.14 -4.45
N ASN A 138 16.50 -8.95 -4.08
CA ASN A 138 16.90 -8.64 -2.69
C ASN A 138 16.39 -7.25 -2.27
N SER A 139 15.45 -7.24 -1.32
CA SER A 139 15.04 -6.08 -0.53
C SER A 139 15.27 -6.43 0.94
N ALA A 140 15.77 -5.50 1.75
CA ALA A 140 15.80 -5.67 3.21
C ALA A 140 14.37 -5.65 3.83
N GLY A 141 13.34 -5.46 3.00
CA GLY A 141 11.92 -5.58 3.30
C GLY A 141 11.08 -4.54 2.56
N THR A 142 9.90 -4.93 2.06
CA THR A 142 8.81 -3.97 1.83
C THR A 142 8.10 -3.78 3.17
N PHE A 143 8.27 -2.63 3.80
CA PHE A 143 7.66 -2.33 5.09
C PHE A 143 6.31 -1.62 4.89
N PHE A 144 5.22 -2.35 5.10
CA PHE A 144 3.88 -1.76 5.16
C PHE A 144 3.60 -1.33 6.59
N SER A 145 3.56 -0.03 6.85
CA SER A 145 3.21 0.53 8.15
C SER A 145 1.99 1.43 8.08
N SER A 146 1.21 1.43 9.15
CA SER A 146 0.08 2.34 9.36
C SER A 146 0.10 2.85 10.80
N GLY A 147 0.05 4.17 10.99
CA GLY A 147 0.11 4.79 12.32
C GLY A 147 -1.24 5.02 12.99
N GLU A 148 -2.35 4.84 12.28
CA GLU A 148 -3.68 5.23 12.76
C GLU A 148 -4.85 4.23 12.52
N PRO A 149 -4.65 2.90 12.35
CA PRO A 149 -5.78 1.98 12.41
C PRO A 149 -6.25 1.83 13.88
N PRO A 150 -7.56 1.88 14.17
CA PRO A 150 -8.09 1.48 15.48
C PRO A 150 -7.89 -0.04 15.72
N GLY A 151 -8.38 -0.56 16.85
CA GLY A 151 -8.52 -2.01 17.02
C GLY A 151 -9.31 -2.63 15.86
N ILE A 152 -9.02 -3.89 15.49
CA ILE A 152 -9.49 -4.50 14.23
C ILE A 152 -11.02 -4.40 14.02
N ALA A 153 -11.81 -4.56 15.08
CA ALA A 153 -13.28 -4.47 15.04
C ALA A 153 -13.80 -3.05 14.73
N GLY A 154 -12.98 -2.02 14.90
CA GLY A 154 -13.31 -0.63 14.63
C GLY A 154 -12.93 -0.14 13.23
N ILE A 155 -12.32 -0.99 12.39
CA ILE A 155 -12.00 -0.65 11.00
C ILE A 155 -13.24 -0.90 10.15
N SER A 156 -13.74 0.12 9.43
CA SER A 156 -14.95 -0.01 8.61
C SER A 156 -14.86 0.79 7.31
N SER A 157 -15.72 0.45 6.34
CA SER A 157 -15.88 1.21 5.09
C SER A 157 -16.37 2.65 5.29
N SER A 158 -16.96 2.96 6.45
CA SER A 158 -17.39 4.29 6.84
C SER A 158 -16.33 5.07 7.62
N GLY A 159 -15.18 4.46 7.94
CA GLY A 159 -14.11 5.10 8.68
C GLY A 159 -12.85 4.26 8.80
N LYS A 160 -11.72 4.86 8.40
CA LYS A 160 -10.35 4.37 8.64
C LYS A 160 -9.95 3.09 7.88
N ASP A 161 -10.77 2.54 6.97
CA ASP A 161 -10.37 1.44 6.07
C ASP A 161 -9.17 1.80 5.18
N GLY A 162 -9.09 3.04 4.69
CA GLY A 162 -7.95 3.54 3.92
C GLY A 162 -6.67 3.78 4.74
N ARG A 163 -6.70 3.54 6.06
CA ARG A 163 -5.55 3.72 6.95
C ARG A 163 -4.85 2.42 7.30
N THR A 164 -5.28 1.29 6.78
CA THR A 164 -4.55 0.02 6.93
C THR A 164 -3.28 0.03 6.08
N ALA A 165 -2.21 -0.60 6.56
CA ALA A 165 -0.93 -0.63 5.88
C ALA A 165 -0.96 -1.30 4.49
N LEU A 166 -1.86 -2.27 4.30
CA LEU A 166 -2.08 -2.96 3.03
C LEU A 166 -3.56 -3.29 2.89
N ARG A 167 -4.15 -2.90 1.75
CA ARG A 167 -5.54 -3.22 1.39
C ARG A 167 -5.57 -4.10 0.15
N ILE A 168 -6.10 -5.30 0.30
CA ILE A 168 -6.42 -6.19 -0.82
C ILE A 168 -7.94 -6.17 -1.00
N SER A 169 -8.42 -5.80 -2.19
CA SER A 169 -9.86 -5.66 -2.45
C SER A 169 -10.24 -6.22 -3.82
N ASN A 170 -11.48 -6.70 -3.93
CA ASN A 170 -12.09 -7.21 -5.16
C ASN A 170 -12.86 -6.13 -5.96
N GLY A 171 -12.65 -4.84 -5.63
CA GLY A 171 -13.31 -3.73 -6.33
C GLY A 171 -14.85 -3.72 -6.19
N ALA A 172 -15.39 -4.18 -5.07
CA ALA A 172 -16.84 -4.27 -4.81
C ALA A 172 -17.62 -5.22 -5.75
N ASN A 173 -16.94 -6.23 -6.30
CA ASN A 173 -17.58 -7.28 -7.07
C ASN A 173 -18.06 -8.43 -6.16
N ALA A 174 -19.38 -8.55 -5.97
CA ALA A 174 -19.97 -9.59 -5.12
C ALA A 174 -19.69 -11.03 -5.59
N GLY A 175 -19.37 -11.23 -6.87
CA GLY A 175 -19.03 -12.53 -7.44
C GLY A 175 -17.54 -12.87 -7.41
N ALA A 176 -16.70 -12.03 -6.80
CA ALA A 176 -15.25 -12.22 -6.79
C ALA A 176 -14.68 -12.26 -5.37
N SER A 177 -13.70 -13.14 -5.16
CA SER A 177 -12.91 -13.21 -3.93
C SER A 177 -11.87 -12.07 -3.88
N SER A 178 -11.41 -11.72 -2.67
CA SER A 178 -10.26 -10.84 -2.44
C SER A 178 -9.10 -11.66 -1.89
N VAL A 179 -8.10 -11.93 -2.72
CA VAL A 179 -7.06 -12.93 -2.40
C VAL A 179 -5.65 -12.46 -2.76
N ILE A 180 -4.68 -13.03 -2.06
CA ILE A 180 -3.25 -12.99 -2.41
C ILE A 180 -2.88 -14.37 -2.97
N THR A 181 -2.10 -14.40 -4.04
CA THR A 181 -1.56 -15.63 -4.61
C THR A 181 -0.19 -15.93 -4.02
N PHE A 182 0.00 -17.14 -3.50
CA PHE A 182 1.30 -17.68 -3.12
C PHE A 182 1.70 -18.71 -4.15
N ILE A 183 2.74 -18.43 -4.92
CA ILE A 183 3.21 -19.28 -6.01
C ILE A 183 4.69 -19.62 -5.82
N ARG A 184 5.01 -20.90 -5.98
CA ARG A 184 6.34 -21.37 -6.36
C ARG A 184 6.28 -21.69 -7.84
N ASP A 185 6.88 -20.82 -8.65
CA ASP A 185 6.80 -20.88 -10.10
C ASP A 185 7.13 -22.28 -10.63
N ALA A 186 6.36 -22.70 -11.64
CA ALA A 186 6.42 -24.02 -12.26
C ALA A 186 6.20 -25.22 -11.32
N SER A 187 5.75 -25.02 -10.07
CA SER A 187 5.57 -26.13 -9.13
C SER A 187 4.23 -26.15 -8.40
N TYR A 188 3.91 -25.11 -7.62
CA TYR A 188 2.70 -25.13 -6.80
C TYR A 188 2.24 -23.72 -6.48
N ALA A 189 0.93 -23.47 -6.52
CA ALA A 189 0.38 -22.24 -5.97
C ALA A 189 -0.98 -22.44 -5.31
N ILE A 190 -1.35 -21.46 -4.52
CA ILE A 190 -2.62 -21.33 -3.83
C ILE A 190 -3.05 -19.87 -3.81
N HIS A 191 -4.33 -19.65 -3.56
CA HIS A 191 -4.88 -18.37 -3.15
C HIS A 191 -5.22 -18.40 -1.66
N PHE A 192 -4.98 -17.27 -0.99
CA PHE A 192 -5.37 -17.05 0.40
C PHE A 192 -6.09 -15.71 0.52
N GLY A 193 -7.26 -15.69 1.16
CA GLY A 193 -8.00 -14.45 1.36
C GLY A 193 -9.49 -14.65 1.64
N LEU A 194 -10.26 -13.58 1.49
CA LEU A 194 -11.71 -13.61 1.69
C LEU A 194 -12.41 -14.08 0.42
N ASP A 195 -13.25 -15.10 0.55
CA ASP A 195 -14.04 -15.64 -0.54
C ASP A 195 -15.44 -15.00 -0.64
N THR A 196 -16.22 -15.36 -1.66
CA THR A 196 -17.55 -14.78 -1.95
C THR A 196 -18.58 -14.99 -0.84
N ASP A 197 -18.37 -15.97 0.06
CA ASP A 197 -19.17 -16.20 1.26
C ASP A 197 -18.65 -15.44 2.50
N ASN A 198 -17.73 -14.48 2.31
CA ASN A 198 -17.09 -13.65 3.34
C ASN A 198 -16.26 -14.44 4.36
N LYS A 199 -15.82 -15.66 4.03
CA LYS A 199 -14.95 -16.46 4.90
C LYS A 199 -13.50 -16.37 4.45
N LEU A 200 -12.59 -16.40 5.41
CA LEU A 200 -11.16 -16.53 5.16
C LEU A 200 -10.86 -17.96 4.70
N LYS A 201 -10.28 -18.12 3.51
CA LYS A 201 -10.02 -19.42 2.89
C LYS A 201 -8.63 -19.55 2.29
N VAL A 202 -8.23 -20.81 2.08
CA VAL A 202 -7.13 -21.23 1.21
C VAL A 202 -7.65 -22.19 0.14
N GLY A 203 -7.18 -22.06 -1.10
CA GLY A 203 -7.68 -22.90 -2.20
C GLY A 203 -7.21 -22.49 -3.58
N GLY A 204 -7.86 -23.06 -4.60
CA GLY A 204 -7.61 -22.77 -6.01
C GLY A 204 -6.24 -23.22 -6.52
N PHE A 205 -5.95 -22.87 -7.78
CA PHE A 205 -4.70 -23.20 -8.47
C PHE A 205 -4.32 -24.68 -8.33
N SER A 206 -3.20 -25.02 -7.68
CA SER A 206 -2.72 -26.40 -7.55
C SER A 206 -3.56 -27.24 -6.59
N MET A 207 -4.42 -26.63 -5.76
CA MET A 207 -5.42 -27.34 -4.96
C MET A 207 -6.68 -27.72 -5.77
N GLY A 208 -6.77 -27.31 -7.04
CA GLY A 208 -7.92 -27.54 -7.90
C GLY A 208 -9.12 -26.67 -7.53
N ALA A 209 -10.32 -27.11 -7.92
CA ALA A 209 -11.59 -26.42 -7.65
C ALA A 209 -12.07 -26.61 -6.20
N VAL A 210 -11.19 -26.29 -5.23
CA VAL A 210 -11.44 -26.44 -3.80
C VAL A 210 -11.14 -25.12 -3.10
N ALA A 211 -11.99 -24.76 -2.13
CA ALA A 211 -11.77 -23.66 -1.20
C ALA A 211 -12.02 -24.14 0.23
N ARG A 212 -11.03 -24.02 1.11
CA ARG A 212 -11.09 -24.50 2.50
C ARG A 212 -11.09 -23.32 3.47
N THR A 213 -12.12 -23.23 4.28
CA THR A 213 -12.24 -22.22 5.34
C THR A 213 -11.21 -22.45 6.43
N LEU A 214 -10.57 -21.38 6.89
CA LEU A 214 -9.69 -21.43 8.07
C LEU A 214 -10.52 -21.35 9.36
N TYR A 215 -10.15 -22.17 10.34
CA TYR A 215 -10.79 -22.17 11.65
C TYR A 215 -10.22 -21.07 12.56
N HIS A 216 -11.12 -20.41 13.29
CA HIS A 216 -10.83 -19.46 14.37
C HIS A 216 -11.94 -19.55 15.43
N GLU A 217 -11.78 -18.85 16.56
CA GLU A 217 -12.72 -18.91 17.69
C GLU A 217 -14.17 -18.55 17.33
N GLY A 218 -14.37 -17.77 16.28
CA GLY A 218 -15.70 -17.38 15.79
C GLY A 218 -16.40 -18.41 14.91
N ASN A 219 -15.72 -19.48 14.47
CA ASN A 219 -16.31 -20.52 13.62
C ASN A 219 -15.99 -21.96 14.04
N ALA A 220 -15.29 -22.16 15.16
CA ALA A 220 -14.92 -23.48 15.66
C ALA A 220 -16.14 -24.30 16.14
N VAL A 221 -17.16 -23.64 16.67
CA VAL A 221 -18.41 -24.25 17.13
C VAL A 221 -19.57 -23.82 16.23
N GLY A 222 -20.36 -24.78 15.75
CA GLY A 222 -21.45 -24.54 14.82
C GLY A 222 -21.90 -25.85 14.15
N THR A 223 -22.63 -25.79 13.05
CA THR A 223 -23.04 -27.00 12.34
C THR A 223 -21.83 -27.75 11.79
N VAL A 224 -21.66 -28.99 12.24
CA VAL A 224 -20.65 -29.92 11.75
C VAL A 224 -21.19 -30.58 10.50
N SER A 225 -20.43 -30.54 9.40
CA SER A 225 -20.83 -31.12 8.12
C SER A 225 -19.63 -31.62 7.35
N GLN A 226 -19.89 -32.51 6.40
CA GLN A 226 -18.91 -33.10 5.50
C GLN A 226 -19.54 -33.38 4.14
N SER A 227 -18.68 -33.52 3.13
CA SER A 227 -19.04 -34.04 1.82
C SER A 227 -17.96 -35.01 1.36
N GLY A 228 -18.33 -36.25 1.02
CA GLY A 228 -17.39 -37.27 0.54
C GLY A 228 -16.27 -37.62 1.55
N GLY A 229 -16.56 -37.55 2.85
CA GLY A 229 -15.61 -37.74 3.94
C GLY A 229 -14.77 -36.50 4.26
N VAL A 230 -14.94 -35.40 3.52
CA VAL A 230 -14.17 -34.16 3.70
C VAL A 230 -14.96 -33.18 4.57
N PRO A 231 -14.39 -32.71 5.69
CA PRO A 231 -14.93 -31.62 6.49
C PRO A 231 -15.34 -30.38 5.71
N THR A 232 -16.58 -29.91 5.89
CA THR A 232 -17.10 -28.66 5.30
C THR A 232 -17.71 -27.68 6.33
N GLY A 233 -17.93 -28.14 7.57
CA GLY A 233 -18.56 -27.36 8.64
C GLY A 233 -17.63 -26.96 9.78
N ALA A 234 -18.21 -26.65 10.94
CA ALA A 234 -17.50 -26.34 12.18
C ALA A 234 -16.76 -27.58 12.75
N ILE A 235 -15.95 -27.38 13.81
CA ILE A 235 -15.22 -28.48 14.47
C ILE A 235 -16.16 -29.29 15.38
N VAL A 236 -17.04 -28.59 16.12
CA VAL A 236 -17.96 -29.18 17.08
C VAL A 236 -19.36 -28.60 16.91
N GLU A 237 -20.37 -29.47 16.94
CA GLU A 237 -21.79 -29.12 16.99
C GLU A 237 -22.38 -29.67 18.28
N GLU A 238 -23.09 -28.83 19.02
CA GLU A 238 -23.87 -29.25 20.19
C GLU A 238 -25.36 -29.04 19.89
N GLY A 239 -26.20 -29.95 20.34
CA GLY A 239 -27.64 -29.81 20.22
C GLY A 239 -28.41 -30.51 21.34
N THR A 240 -29.66 -30.08 21.52
CA THR A 240 -30.59 -30.63 22.51
C THR A 240 -31.99 -30.70 21.94
N ASN A 241 -32.73 -31.75 22.25
CA ASN A 241 -34.16 -31.88 21.98
C ASN A 241 -34.81 -32.78 23.05
N GLY A 242 -36.11 -33.10 22.88
CA GLY A 242 -36.85 -33.94 23.82
C GLY A 242 -36.24 -35.34 24.04
N ASN A 243 -35.38 -35.78 23.13
CA ASN A 243 -34.70 -37.07 23.19
C ASN A 243 -33.29 -37.00 23.81
N GLY A 244 -32.85 -35.84 24.31
CA GLY A 244 -31.55 -35.66 24.96
C GLY A 244 -30.63 -34.68 24.24
N THR A 245 -29.33 -34.77 24.54
CA THR A 245 -28.29 -33.92 23.98
C THR A 245 -27.35 -34.70 23.07
N PHE A 246 -26.70 -34.00 22.13
CA PHE A 246 -25.64 -34.58 21.32
C PHE A 246 -24.48 -33.62 21.13
N THR A 247 -23.28 -34.19 21.01
CA THR A 247 -22.08 -33.53 20.51
C THR A 247 -21.63 -34.24 19.24
N LYS A 248 -21.52 -33.54 18.11
CA LYS A 248 -20.83 -34.05 16.91
C LYS A 248 -19.46 -33.42 16.82
N TYR A 249 -18.50 -34.22 16.38
CA TYR A 249 -17.14 -33.81 16.06
C TYR A 249 -16.92 -33.92 14.55
N LEU A 250 -16.09 -33.03 14.02
CA LEU A 250 -15.75 -32.96 12.60
C LEU A 250 -15.13 -34.24 12.03
N ASN A 251 -14.42 -35.00 12.86
CA ASN A 251 -13.89 -36.30 12.47
C ASN A 251 -15.01 -37.33 12.22
N GLY A 252 -16.25 -37.03 12.61
CA GLY A 252 -17.46 -37.83 12.48
C GLY A 252 -17.90 -38.57 13.73
N THR A 253 -17.16 -38.46 14.84
CA THR A 253 -17.60 -38.97 16.13
C THR A 253 -18.84 -38.20 16.58
N MET A 254 -19.83 -38.91 17.11
CA MET A 254 -20.97 -38.31 17.79
C MET A 254 -21.17 -38.97 19.15
N ILE A 255 -21.55 -38.15 20.13
CA ILE A 255 -21.91 -38.60 21.47
C ILE A 255 -23.31 -38.12 21.76
N CYS A 256 -24.27 -39.02 21.90
CA CYS A 256 -25.61 -38.73 22.39
C CYS A 256 -25.71 -39.05 23.87
N ARG A 257 -26.50 -38.26 24.61
CA ARG A 257 -26.68 -38.39 26.06
C ARG A 257 -28.14 -38.14 26.41
N HIS A 258 -28.69 -38.92 27.32
CA HIS A 258 -30.05 -38.72 27.82
C HIS A 258 -30.19 -39.28 29.24
N GLY A 259 -31.31 -39.00 29.88
CA GLY A 259 -31.71 -39.70 31.09
C GLY A 259 -33.15 -40.15 31.00
N ILE A 260 -33.38 -41.43 31.26
CA ILE A 260 -34.67 -42.08 31.06
C ILE A 260 -35.30 -42.33 32.43
N ALA A 261 -36.52 -41.83 32.61
CA ALA A 261 -37.33 -42.12 33.79
C ALA A 261 -38.16 -43.38 33.55
N TYR A 262 -38.29 -44.20 34.58
CA TYR A 262 -39.07 -45.43 34.58
C TYR A 262 -40.19 -45.38 35.64
N PRO A 263 -41.25 -46.20 35.49
CA PRO A 263 -42.23 -46.39 36.55
C PRO A 263 -41.60 -47.05 37.79
N SER A 264 -42.31 -47.03 38.92
CA SER A 264 -41.88 -47.75 40.12
C SER A 264 -41.71 -49.25 39.84
N LEU A 265 -40.66 -49.85 40.41
CA LEU A 265 -40.32 -51.25 40.21
C LEU A 265 -40.41 -52.01 41.54
N PRO A 266 -41.43 -52.86 41.73
CA PRO A 266 -41.48 -53.79 42.85
C PRO A 266 -40.28 -54.75 42.89
N PRO A 267 -40.06 -55.47 44.01
CA PRO A 267 -39.02 -56.50 44.09
C PRO A 267 -39.10 -57.50 42.94
N GLY A 268 -37.99 -57.71 42.22
CA GLY A 268 -37.90 -58.63 41.09
C GLY A 268 -38.55 -58.15 39.78
N ALA A 269 -39.11 -56.94 39.73
CA ALA A 269 -39.70 -56.39 38.53
C ALA A 269 -38.65 -55.80 37.57
N ALA A 270 -38.97 -55.79 36.28
CA ALA A 270 -38.19 -55.14 35.24
C ALA A 270 -39.08 -54.28 34.33
N ALA A 271 -38.50 -53.24 33.75
CA ALA A 271 -39.13 -52.40 32.74
C ALA A 271 -38.12 -52.04 31.65
N ALA A 272 -38.61 -51.75 30.45
CA ALA A 272 -37.78 -51.31 29.34
C ALA A 272 -38.38 -50.06 28.69
N ALA A 273 -37.52 -49.17 28.20
CA ALA A 273 -37.91 -47.95 27.52
C ALA A 273 -37.04 -47.72 26.29
N ALA A 274 -37.68 -47.29 25.21
CA ALA A 274 -36.99 -46.91 23.98
C ALA A 274 -36.41 -45.50 24.14
N TRP A 275 -35.15 -45.34 23.74
CA TRP A 275 -34.49 -44.07 23.57
C TRP A 275 -34.22 -43.84 22.09
N SER A 276 -35.00 -42.95 21.48
CA SER A 276 -34.66 -42.37 20.17
C SER A 276 -33.45 -41.46 20.34
N PHE A 277 -32.41 -41.58 19.52
CA PHE A 277 -31.27 -40.69 19.65
C PHE A 277 -31.64 -39.25 19.23
N PRO A 278 -31.12 -38.22 19.92
CA PRO A 278 -31.39 -36.82 19.57
C PRO A 278 -30.82 -36.43 18.20
N SER A 279 -29.85 -37.18 17.68
CA SER A 279 -29.39 -37.13 16.29
C SER A 279 -29.03 -38.55 15.82
N PRO A 280 -29.34 -38.95 14.58
CA PRO A 280 -29.12 -40.32 14.12
C PRO A 280 -27.65 -40.62 13.83
N PHE A 281 -27.21 -41.82 14.18
CA PHE A 281 -25.94 -42.43 13.77
C PHE A 281 -26.10 -43.15 12.42
N THR A 282 -24.99 -43.35 11.69
CA THR A 282 -24.98 -44.11 10.43
C THR A 282 -25.05 -45.63 10.61
N ALA A 283 -24.68 -46.11 11.80
CA ALA A 283 -24.71 -47.50 12.21
C ALA A 283 -25.02 -47.60 13.70
N GLN A 284 -25.19 -48.81 14.22
CA GLN A 284 -25.41 -49.04 15.64
C GLN A 284 -24.25 -48.44 16.47
N PRO A 285 -24.52 -47.49 17.36
CA PRO A 285 -23.50 -46.92 18.25
C PRO A 285 -23.23 -47.85 19.45
N ILE A 286 -22.10 -47.64 20.10
CA ILE A 286 -21.84 -48.23 21.42
C ILE A 286 -22.72 -47.51 22.42
N CYS A 287 -23.66 -48.23 23.03
CA CYS A 287 -24.58 -47.71 24.04
C CYS A 287 -24.14 -48.18 25.42
N VAL A 288 -23.96 -47.24 26.34
CA VAL A 288 -23.56 -47.51 27.72
C VAL A 288 -24.61 -46.93 28.67
N PRO A 289 -25.36 -47.75 29.41
CA PRO A 289 -26.06 -47.28 30.61
C PRO A 289 -25.01 -47.01 31.68
N ALA A 290 -24.95 -45.77 32.19
CA ALA A 290 -23.86 -45.34 33.07
C ALA A 290 -24.20 -45.57 34.56
N ALA A 291 -25.16 -44.79 35.07
CA ALA A 291 -25.59 -44.84 36.46
C ALA A 291 -27.03 -44.33 36.55
N GLY A 292 -27.80 -44.86 37.50
CA GLY A 292 -29.14 -44.38 37.77
C GLY A 292 -29.30 -43.86 39.19
N SER A 293 -30.20 -42.90 39.38
CA SER A 293 -30.67 -42.51 40.70
C SER A 293 -31.98 -43.22 41.03
N VAL A 294 -32.16 -43.54 42.31
CA VAL A 294 -33.34 -44.21 42.84
C VAL A 294 -33.92 -43.42 43.99
N GLY A 295 -35.24 -43.28 44.02
CA GLY A 295 -35.96 -42.90 45.23
C GLY A 295 -36.28 -44.14 46.06
N GLY A 296 -35.94 -44.13 47.36
CA GLY A 296 -36.21 -45.24 48.27
C GLY A 296 -34.95 -45.91 48.84
N ASN A 297 -35.14 -46.81 49.81
CA ASN A 297 -34.06 -47.37 50.62
C ASN A 297 -33.31 -48.51 49.88
N GLY A 298 -32.00 -48.37 49.66
CA GLY A 298 -31.06 -49.47 49.41
C GLY A 298 -31.15 -50.27 48.09
N GLY A 299 -32.00 -49.88 47.12
CA GLY A 299 -32.21 -50.65 45.89
C GLY A 299 -31.00 -50.70 44.94
N PHE A 300 -30.60 -51.90 44.51
CA PHE A 300 -29.67 -52.11 43.39
C PHE A 300 -30.47 -52.14 42.07
N LEU A 301 -30.11 -51.27 41.14
CA LEU A 301 -30.62 -51.30 39.76
C LEU A 301 -29.60 -51.94 38.84
N ASN A 302 -30.04 -52.92 38.06
CA ASN A 302 -29.28 -53.37 36.90
C ASN A 302 -29.85 -52.69 35.66
N ALA A 303 -28.99 -52.11 34.83
CA ALA A 303 -29.38 -51.52 33.56
C ALA A 303 -28.57 -52.17 32.44
N ALA A 304 -29.26 -52.60 31.39
CA ALA A 304 -28.64 -53.22 30.22
C ALA A 304 -29.31 -52.72 28.94
N GLN A 305 -28.57 -52.80 27.84
CA GLN A 305 -29.16 -52.67 26.51
C GLN A 305 -29.99 -53.94 26.23
N ASP A 306 -31.31 -53.78 26.11
CA ASP A 306 -32.26 -54.89 25.97
C ASP A 306 -32.28 -55.48 24.55
N SER A 307 -31.95 -54.65 23.55
CA SER A 307 -31.86 -55.06 22.15
C SER A 307 -30.77 -54.25 21.45
N ALA A 308 -30.10 -54.87 20.47
CA ALA A 308 -29.16 -54.17 19.60
C ALA A 308 -29.87 -52.97 18.96
N GLY A 309 -29.39 -51.76 19.25
CA GLY A 309 -29.96 -50.53 18.72
C GLY A 309 -29.80 -50.42 17.20
N THR A 310 -30.66 -49.62 16.57
CA THR A 310 -30.43 -49.14 15.20
C THR A 310 -29.53 -47.90 15.26
N GLY A 311 -29.21 -47.30 14.10
CA GLY A 311 -28.59 -45.98 14.08
C GLY A 311 -29.49 -44.86 14.66
N THR A 312 -30.77 -45.13 14.91
CA THR A 312 -31.76 -44.11 15.30
C THR A 312 -32.31 -44.28 16.71
N SER A 313 -32.25 -45.48 17.29
CA SER A 313 -32.73 -45.73 18.64
C SER A 313 -32.10 -46.96 19.28
N THR A 314 -32.23 -47.06 20.61
CA THR A 314 -31.94 -48.28 21.38
C THR A 314 -33.00 -48.47 22.46
N THR A 315 -33.14 -49.69 22.97
CA THR A 315 -33.96 -49.98 24.15
C THR A 315 -33.07 -50.23 25.34
N ILE A 316 -33.41 -49.62 26.47
CA ILE A 316 -32.71 -49.78 27.74
C ILE A 316 -33.68 -50.48 28.70
N ALA A 317 -33.25 -51.60 29.26
CA ALA A 317 -33.98 -52.31 30.29
C ALA A 317 -33.36 -52.03 31.66
N VAL A 318 -34.22 -51.91 32.66
CA VAL A 318 -33.88 -51.76 34.07
C VAL A 318 -34.56 -52.87 34.87
N GLY A 319 -33.84 -53.44 35.83
CA GLY A 319 -34.37 -54.45 36.74
C GLY A 319 -34.09 -54.11 38.19
N ASN A 320 -35.09 -54.30 39.05
CA ASN A 320 -34.92 -54.21 40.50
C ASN A 320 -34.50 -55.58 41.06
N SER A 321 -33.22 -55.73 41.41
CA SER A 321 -32.71 -56.96 42.04
C SER A 321 -32.79 -56.95 43.57
N HIS A 322 -33.40 -55.95 44.20
CA HIS A 322 -33.59 -55.96 45.64
C HIS A 322 -34.65 -57.00 46.03
N PRO A 323 -34.39 -57.87 47.01
CA PRO A 323 -35.28 -58.98 47.36
C PRO A 323 -36.59 -58.57 48.04
N SER A 324 -36.82 -57.28 48.31
CA SER A 324 -37.90 -56.84 49.22
C SER A 324 -38.26 -55.35 49.17
N ALA A 325 -37.44 -54.50 48.56
CA ALA A 325 -37.69 -53.06 48.46
C ALA A 325 -38.19 -52.69 47.07
N THR A 326 -39.21 -51.83 47.01
CA THR A 326 -39.64 -51.18 45.78
C THR A 326 -38.71 -50.01 45.46
N VAL A 327 -38.25 -49.92 44.21
CA VAL A 327 -37.54 -48.75 43.71
C VAL A 327 -38.55 -47.75 43.17
N GLY A 328 -38.62 -46.57 43.79
CA GLY A 328 -39.47 -45.46 43.36
C GLY A 328 -38.82 -44.65 42.23
N THR A 329 -39.53 -44.52 41.11
CA THR A 329 -39.17 -43.66 39.96
C THR A 329 -37.69 -43.73 39.57
N PRO A 330 -37.19 -44.89 39.13
CA PRO A 330 -35.80 -45.02 38.74
C PRO A 330 -35.49 -44.11 37.55
N TYR A 331 -34.31 -43.48 37.57
CA TYR A 331 -33.83 -42.62 36.51
C TYR A 331 -32.45 -43.08 36.06
N VAL A 332 -32.24 -43.38 34.77
CA VAL A 332 -30.97 -43.93 34.26
C VAL A 332 -30.34 -42.99 33.24
N HIS A 333 -29.08 -42.61 33.48
CA HIS A 333 -28.26 -41.88 32.51
C HIS A 333 -27.70 -42.84 31.46
N VAL A 334 -27.82 -42.43 30.20
CA VAL A 334 -27.40 -43.23 29.05
C VAL A 334 -26.52 -42.39 28.12
N ILE A 335 -25.49 -43.03 27.56
CA ILE A 335 -24.58 -42.43 26.59
C ILE A 335 -24.50 -43.36 25.38
N ALA A 336 -24.58 -42.81 24.18
CA ALA A 336 -24.32 -43.53 22.95
C ALA A 336 -23.18 -42.84 22.18
N ILE A 337 -22.17 -43.60 21.76
CA ILE A 337 -20.99 -43.11 21.04
C ILE A 337 -20.89 -43.84 19.70
N GLY A 338 -20.79 -43.09 18.61
CA GLY A 338 -20.78 -43.66 17.27
C GLY A 338 -20.40 -42.64 16.21
N ARG A 339 -20.83 -42.91 14.98
CA ARG A 339 -20.55 -42.15 13.76
C ARG A 339 -21.79 -41.41 13.26
N TRP A 340 -21.69 -40.12 12.92
CA TRP A 340 -22.78 -39.38 12.26
C TRP A 340 -22.66 -39.36 10.74
N PHE A 341 -21.48 -39.74 10.20
CA PHE A 341 -21.25 -40.05 8.79
C PHE A 341 -20.22 -41.17 8.63
#